data_AF-A0A966IHN3-F1
#
_entry.id   AF-A0A966IHN3-F1
#
_cell.length_a   1.000
_cell.length_b   1.000
_cell.length_c   1.000
_cell.angle_alpha   90.00
_cell.angle_beta   90.00
_cell.angle_gamma   90.00
#
_symmetry.space_group_name_H-M   'P 1'
#
loop_
_entity.id
_entity.type
_entity.pdbx_description
1 polymer ?
#
loop_
_entity_poly.entity_id
_entity_poly.type
_entity_poly.pdbx_seq_one_letter_code
_entity_poly.pdbx_strand_id
1 'polypeptide(L)'
;MVPLQKLEQIHQRYEFLEAQMSAGISGEEIAKLSKEYSQLKPVVEKIEEYKSLLADLKEAEVMLADPDMRQLAEEEIPVLKARVPEVEKLLQLALLPKDAADERSAMIEIRPGTGGDEAALFAADLLRMYQRFSETSGWTFEIIEEQLSELGGIKEVVVHVKGDGVFAKLKYESGVHRVQRVPETESGGRVHTSAATVAVLPEAEDVDIKIEQNDLRIDTMRSSGAGGQHVNTTDSAVRITHIPSGIVVTSSEKSQHRNREIAMQV
;
A
#
# COMPACT_ATOMS: atom_id res chain seq x y z
N MET A 1 2.81 12.27 27.46
CA MET A 1 1.37 12.48 27.64
C MET A 1 0.73 12.77 26.30
N VAL A 2 -0.09 11.84 25.82
CA VAL A 2 -0.87 12.01 24.59
C VAL A 2 -1.96 13.09 24.83
N PRO A 3 -2.16 14.07 23.94
CA PRO A 3 -3.20 15.08 24.13
C PRO A 3 -4.61 14.47 24.13
N LEU A 4 -5.33 14.57 25.25
CA LEU A 4 -6.69 14.00 25.41
C LEU A 4 -7.67 14.49 24.32
N GLN A 5 -7.54 15.74 23.90
CA GLN A 5 -8.37 16.31 22.82
C GLN A 5 -8.20 15.57 21.49
N LYS A 6 -6.99 15.08 21.18
CA LYS A 6 -6.71 14.31 19.97
C LYS A 6 -7.34 12.92 20.05
N LEU A 7 -7.31 12.29 21.23
CA LEU A 7 -7.98 11.01 21.47
C LEU A 7 -9.50 11.13 21.29
N GLU A 8 -10.07 12.23 21.80
CA GLU A 8 -11.50 12.51 21.69
C GLU A 8 -11.94 12.70 20.25
N GLN A 9 -11.14 13.39 19.43
CA GLN A 9 -11.42 13.55 17.99
C GLN A 9 -11.45 12.20 17.26
N ILE A 10 -10.53 11.30 17.59
CA ILE A 10 -10.48 9.94 17.00
C ILE A 10 -11.71 9.13 17.41
N HIS A 11 -12.09 9.20 18.69
CA HIS A 11 -13.28 8.54 19.20
C HIS A 11 -14.56 9.06 18.52
N GLN A 12 -14.72 10.38 18.41
CA GLN A 12 -15.86 11.00 17.72
C GLN A 12 -15.92 10.60 16.24
N ARG A 13 -14.77 10.49 15.57
CA ARG A 13 -14.72 10.00 14.19
C ARG A 13 -15.19 8.55 14.10
N TYR A 14 -14.77 7.70 15.03
CA TYR A 14 -15.19 6.29 15.08
C TYR A 14 -16.70 6.14 15.31
N GLU A 15 -17.27 6.85 16.28
CA GLU A 15 -18.73 6.87 16.53
C GLU A 15 -19.51 7.38 15.31
N PHE A 16 -18.99 8.40 14.63
CA PHE A 16 -19.58 8.90 13.40
C PHE A 16 -19.62 7.82 12.30
N LEU A 17 -18.51 7.08 12.11
CA LEU A 17 -18.45 5.98 11.14
C LEU A 17 -19.41 4.84 11.50
N GLU A 18 -19.50 4.49 12.78
CA GLU A 18 -20.43 3.46 13.28
C GLU A 18 -21.90 3.85 13.02
N ALA A 19 -22.25 5.10 13.30
CA ALA A 19 -23.59 5.64 13.03
C ALA A 19 -23.91 5.66 11.54
N GLN A 20 -22.96 6.07 10.70
CA GLN A 20 -23.09 6.06 9.24
C GLN A 20 -23.30 4.64 8.71
N MET A 21 -22.51 3.66 9.15
CA MET A 21 -22.67 2.26 8.74
C MET A 21 -24.02 1.68 9.17
N SER A 22 -24.50 2.06 10.37
CA SER A 22 -25.80 1.63 10.90
C SER A 22 -27.00 2.24 10.16
N ALA A 23 -26.80 3.37 9.47
CA ALA A 23 -27.86 4.10 8.76
C ALA A 23 -28.21 3.51 7.37
N GLY A 24 -27.55 2.41 6.94
CA GLY A 24 -27.92 1.69 5.72
C GLY A 24 -27.40 2.33 4.42
N ILE A 25 -26.16 2.84 4.44
CA ILE A 25 -25.46 3.33 3.25
C ILE A 25 -25.32 2.19 2.23
N SER A 26 -25.14 2.47 0.94
CA SER A 26 -24.98 1.41 -0.08
C SER A 26 -23.91 1.77 -1.11
N GLY A 27 -23.37 0.75 -1.80
CA GLY A 27 -22.37 0.93 -2.85
C GLY A 27 -20.94 1.13 -2.35
N GLU A 28 -20.12 1.83 -3.15
CA GLU A 28 -18.68 2.06 -2.90
C GLU A 28 -18.41 2.84 -1.61
N GLU A 29 -19.35 3.67 -1.16
CA GLU A 29 -19.22 4.44 0.09
C GLU A 29 -19.17 3.52 1.32
N ILE A 30 -19.91 2.41 1.32
CA ILE A 30 -19.84 1.42 2.42
C ILE A 30 -18.46 0.79 2.51
N ALA A 31 -17.82 0.48 1.38
CA ALA A 31 -16.52 -0.19 1.37
C ALA A 31 -15.45 0.72 1.96
N LYS A 32 -15.45 2.00 1.57
CA LYS A 32 -14.52 3.01 2.09
C LYS A 32 -14.74 3.24 3.60
N LEU A 33 -15.99 3.42 4.03
CA LEU A 33 -16.31 3.63 5.45
C LEU A 33 -16.00 2.41 6.33
N SER A 34 -16.31 1.20 5.83
CA SER A 34 -16.00 -0.05 6.55
C SER A 34 -14.49 -0.23 6.72
N LYS A 35 -13.70 0.15 5.72
CA LYS A 35 -12.24 0.11 5.78
C LYS A 35 -11.71 1.09 6.84
N GLU A 36 -12.15 2.34 6.80
CA GLU A 36 -11.76 3.36 7.80
C GLU A 36 -12.16 2.94 9.22
N TYR A 37 -13.37 2.40 9.39
CA TYR A 37 -13.86 1.88 10.68
C TYR A 37 -12.98 0.74 11.20
N SER A 38 -12.64 -0.23 10.35
CA SER A 38 -11.77 -1.36 10.70
C SER A 38 -10.37 -0.91 11.12
N GLN A 39 -9.83 0.12 10.47
CA GLN A 39 -8.53 0.70 10.81
C GLN A 39 -8.53 1.44 12.15
N LEU A 40 -9.60 2.20 12.44
CA LEU A 40 -9.72 3.00 13.67
C LEU A 40 -10.04 2.14 14.90
N LYS A 41 -10.79 1.05 14.74
CA LYS A 41 -11.18 0.16 15.83
C LYS A 41 -10.03 -0.22 16.80
N PRO A 42 -8.88 -0.77 16.35
CA PRO A 42 -7.79 -1.14 17.27
C PRO A 42 -7.17 0.07 17.99
N VAL A 43 -7.20 1.26 17.37
CA VAL A 43 -6.73 2.51 17.99
C VAL A 43 -7.70 2.93 19.09
N VAL A 44 -9.00 2.90 18.81
CA VAL A 44 -10.06 3.24 19.77
C VAL A 44 -10.06 2.28 20.97
N GLU A 45 -9.90 0.98 20.73
CA GLU A 45 -9.77 -0.02 21.82
C GLU A 45 -8.61 0.31 22.77
N LYS A 46 -7.47 0.80 22.26
CA LYS A 46 -6.37 1.29 23.12
C LYS A 46 -6.63 2.63 23.78
N ILE A 47 -7.39 3.52 23.15
CA ILE A 47 -7.83 4.77 23.77
C ILE A 47 -8.70 4.46 24.98
N GLU A 48 -9.67 3.56 24.85
CA GLU A 48 -10.57 3.17 25.92
C GLU A 48 -9.84 2.44 27.06
N GLU A 49 -8.91 1.53 26.75
CA GLU A 49 -8.05 0.93 27.78
C GLU A 49 -7.24 1.98 28.55
N TYR A 50 -6.65 2.94 27.84
CA TYR A 50 -5.88 4.01 28.47
C TYR A 50 -6.76 4.91 29.35
N LYS A 51 -7.95 5.29 28.87
CA LYS A 51 -8.93 6.09 29.62
C LYS A 51 -9.41 5.34 30.88
N SER A 52 -9.70 4.04 30.76
CA SER A 52 -10.08 3.19 31.90
C SER A 52 -8.99 3.17 32.95
N LEU A 53 -7.73 2.90 32.57
CA LEU A 53 -6.62 2.85 33.53
C LEU A 53 -6.39 4.18 34.26
N LEU A 54 -6.60 5.31 33.58
CA LEU A 54 -6.53 6.63 34.22
C LEU A 54 -7.70 6.87 35.18
N ALA A 55 -8.90 6.39 34.84
CA ALA A 55 -10.07 6.46 35.71
C ALA A 55 -9.87 5.58 36.95
N ASP A 56 -9.48 4.31 36.76
CA ASP A 56 -9.19 3.35 37.83
C ASP A 56 -8.12 3.90 38.78
N LEU A 57 -7.05 4.49 38.24
CA LEU A 57 -5.99 5.08 39.06
C LEU A 57 -6.52 6.25 39.91
N LYS A 58 -7.37 7.10 39.33
CA LYS A 58 -7.97 8.22 40.04
C LYS A 58 -8.96 7.75 41.11
N GLU A 59 -9.74 6.71 40.83
CA GLU A 59 -10.66 6.11 41.79
C GLU A 59 -9.89 5.47 42.96
N ALA A 60 -8.82 4.72 42.68
CA ALA A 60 -7.95 4.15 43.72
C ALA A 60 -7.28 5.25 44.57
N GLU A 61 -6.87 6.36 43.96
CA GLU A 61 -6.34 7.51 44.70
C GLU A 61 -7.39 8.16 45.63
N VAL A 62 -8.67 8.17 45.24
CA VAL A 62 -9.78 8.62 46.11
C VAL A 62 -10.03 7.62 47.25
N MET A 63 -9.94 6.31 46.97
CA MET A 63 -10.12 5.25 47.98
C MET A 63 -9.11 5.33 49.14
N LEU A 64 -7.92 5.92 48.94
CA LEU A 64 -6.95 6.15 50.03
C LEU A 64 -7.49 7.00 51.19
N ALA A 65 -8.50 7.83 50.92
CA ALA A 65 -9.13 8.67 51.94
C ALA A 65 -10.07 7.87 52.87
N ASP A 66 -10.58 6.73 52.41
CA ASP A 66 -11.47 5.86 53.18
C ASP A 66 -10.65 4.78 53.93
N PRO A 67 -10.68 4.75 55.29
CA PRO A 67 -9.93 3.77 56.08
C PRO A 67 -10.24 2.31 55.73
N ASP A 68 -11.48 2.01 55.33
CA ASP A 68 -11.91 0.63 55.04
C ASP A 68 -11.44 0.17 53.65
N MET A 69 -11.20 1.11 52.73
CA MET A 69 -10.76 0.84 51.35
C MET A 69 -9.26 1.10 51.14
N ARG A 70 -8.57 1.74 52.09
CA ARG A 70 -7.17 2.15 51.96
C ARG A 70 -6.23 1.01 51.62
N GLN A 71 -6.39 -0.15 52.26
CA GLN A 71 -5.51 -1.30 52.03
C GLN A 71 -5.61 -1.81 50.58
N LEU A 72 -6.83 -1.84 50.02
CA LEU A 72 -7.05 -2.22 48.62
C LEU A 72 -6.38 -1.21 47.67
N ALA A 73 -6.56 0.08 47.93
CA ALA A 73 -5.95 1.14 47.13
C ALA A 73 -4.40 1.11 47.14
N GLU A 74 -3.79 0.82 48.30
CA GLU A 74 -2.33 0.69 48.43
C GLU A 74 -1.77 -0.49 47.62
N GLU A 75 -2.55 -1.56 47.41
CA GLU A 75 -2.19 -2.70 46.58
C GLU A 75 -2.40 -2.43 45.08
N GLU A 76 -3.47 -1.71 44.69
CA GLU A 76 -3.83 -1.46 43.29
C GLU A 76 -3.02 -0.33 42.63
N ILE A 77 -2.77 0.77 43.35
CA ILE A 77 -2.09 1.96 42.80
C ILE A 77 -0.73 1.64 42.17
N PRO A 78 0.17 0.85 42.78
CA PRO A 78 1.45 0.50 42.18
C PRO A 78 1.31 -0.25 40.84
N VAL A 79 0.32 -1.15 40.74
CA VAL A 79 0.04 -1.93 39.54
C VAL A 79 -0.46 -1.01 38.42
N LEU A 80 -1.41 -0.13 38.74
CA LEU A 80 -1.96 0.83 37.78
C LEU A 80 -0.88 1.83 37.31
N LYS A 81 -0.04 2.33 38.23
CA LYS A 81 1.08 3.24 37.90
C LYS A 81 2.15 2.58 37.02
N ALA A 82 2.32 1.26 37.10
CA ALA A 82 3.21 0.52 36.21
C ALA A 82 2.58 0.27 34.82
N ARG A 83 1.29 -0.03 34.75
CA ARG A 83 0.57 -0.30 33.49
C ARG A 83 0.31 0.93 32.64
N VAL A 84 0.00 2.08 33.25
CA VAL A 84 -0.35 3.31 32.52
C VAL A 84 0.75 3.72 31.52
N PRO A 85 2.05 3.77 31.87
CA PRO A 85 3.12 4.07 30.92
C PRO A 85 3.26 3.05 29.77
N GLU A 86 3.03 1.77 30.04
CA GLU A 86 3.10 0.71 29.02
C GLU A 86 2.01 0.89 27.96
N VAL A 87 0.77 1.08 28.42
CA VAL A 87 -0.38 1.32 27.53
C VAL A 87 -0.24 2.68 26.82
N GLU A 88 0.25 3.72 27.49
CA GLU A 88 0.52 5.01 26.85
C GLU A 88 1.50 4.86 25.68
N LYS A 89 2.57 4.08 25.85
CA LYS A 89 3.56 3.84 24.79
C LYS A 89 2.95 3.08 23.61
N LEU A 90 2.15 2.05 23.88
CA LEU A 90 1.45 1.30 22.82
C LEU A 90 0.44 2.20 22.08
N LEU A 91 -0.28 3.05 22.79
CA LEU A 91 -1.19 4.03 22.21
C LEU A 91 -0.45 5.04 21.33
N GLN A 92 0.70 5.56 21.79
CA GLN A 92 1.53 6.47 20.97
C GLN A 92 1.96 5.83 19.65
N LEU A 93 2.35 4.55 19.67
CA LEU A 93 2.70 3.80 18.46
C LEU A 93 1.48 3.62 17.53
N ALA A 94 0.31 3.31 18.10
CA ALA A 94 -0.93 3.16 17.34
C ALA A 94 -1.42 4.47 16.70
N LEU A 95 -1.07 5.63 17.28
CA LEU A 95 -1.41 6.96 16.78
C LEU A 95 -0.47 7.47 15.68
N LEU A 96 0.59 6.73 15.36
CA LEU A 96 1.44 7.09 14.24
C LEU A 96 0.65 6.99 12.93
N PRO A 97 0.69 8.02 12.08
CA PRO A 97 -0.01 7.98 10.80
C PRO A 97 0.54 6.80 9.99
N LYS A 98 -0.35 5.90 9.59
CA LYS A 98 -0.02 4.84 8.63
C LYS A 98 0.12 5.47 7.26
N ASP A 99 1.12 5.05 6.50
CA ASP A 99 1.23 5.44 5.10
C ASP A 99 0.05 4.83 4.33
N ALA A 100 -0.57 5.55 3.40
CA ALA A 100 -1.64 5.00 2.57
C ALA A 100 -1.14 3.81 1.72
N ALA A 101 0.16 3.76 1.44
CA ALA A 101 0.81 2.64 0.78
C ALA A 101 0.94 1.39 1.67
N ASP A 102 0.95 1.54 3.00
CA ASP A 102 1.26 0.45 3.94
C ASP A 102 0.21 -0.69 3.88
N GLU A 103 -1.02 -0.36 3.53
CA GLU A 103 -2.12 -1.33 3.46
C GLU A 103 -2.22 -2.06 2.11
N ARG A 104 -1.37 -1.72 1.15
CA ARG A 104 -1.47 -2.23 -0.21
C ARG A 104 -0.75 -3.56 -0.36
N SER A 105 -1.14 -4.30 -1.40
CA SER A 105 -0.34 -5.38 -1.97
C SER A 105 1.05 -4.83 -2.37
N ALA A 106 2.01 -5.71 -2.62
CA ALA A 106 3.34 -5.30 -3.05
C ALA A 106 3.78 -6.02 -4.32
N MET A 107 4.52 -5.30 -5.16
CA MET A 107 5.32 -5.86 -6.22
C MET A 107 6.73 -6.10 -5.69
N ILE A 108 7.22 -7.33 -5.80
CA ILE A 108 8.58 -7.71 -5.44
C ILE A 108 9.34 -8.01 -6.72
N GLU A 109 10.48 -7.37 -6.88
CA GLU A 109 11.39 -7.59 -7.98
C GLU A 109 12.74 -8.08 -7.43
N ILE A 110 13.19 -9.24 -7.89
CA ILE A 110 14.47 -9.83 -7.47
C ILE A 110 15.39 -9.92 -8.67
N ARG A 111 16.57 -9.31 -8.55
CA ARG A 111 17.60 -9.34 -9.58
C ARG A 111 18.94 -9.80 -9.00
N PRO A 112 19.67 -10.72 -9.64
CA PRO A 112 21.03 -11.06 -9.26
C PRO A 112 21.95 -9.85 -9.37
N GLY A 113 22.87 -9.73 -8.41
CA GLY A 113 23.92 -8.73 -8.39
C GLY A 113 25.28 -9.34 -8.75
N THR A 114 26.28 -9.06 -7.93
CA THR A 114 27.63 -9.62 -8.11
C THR A 114 27.65 -11.09 -7.69
N GLY A 115 28.30 -11.96 -8.48
CA GLY A 115 28.43 -13.39 -8.19
C GLY A 115 28.08 -14.33 -9.34
N GLY A 116 27.64 -13.79 -10.49
CA GLY A 116 27.35 -14.58 -11.69
C GLY A 116 26.25 -15.63 -11.43
N ASP A 117 26.50 -16.87 -11.83
CA ASP A 117 25.55 -17.99 -11.65
C ASP A 117 25.17 -18.22 -10.18
N GLU A 118 26.09 -18.01 -9.25
CA GLU A 118 25.80 -18.13 -7.83
C GLU A 118 24.81 -17.05 -7.35
N ALA A 119 24.89 -15.83 -7.91
CA ALA A 119 23.92 -14.78 -7.61
C ALA A 119 22.52 -15.14 -8.18
N ALA A 120 22.48 -15.82 -9.33
CA ALA A 120 21.22 -16.31 -9.91
C ALA A 120 20.58 -17.42 -9.06
N LEU A 121 21.39 -18.35 -8.55
CA LEU A 121 20.92 -19.39 -7.61
C LEU A 121 20.45 -18.77 -6.29
N PHE A 122 21.18 -17.76 -5.77
CA PHE A 122 20.77 -17.05 -4.56
C PHE A 122 19.47 -16.25 -4.76
N ALA A 123 19.26 -15.63 -5.92
CA ALA A 123 17.99 -14.98 -6.26
C ALA A 123 16.81 -15.98 -6.25
N ALA A 124 17.04 -17.22 -6.71
CA ALA A 124 16.04 -18.29 -6.62
C ALA A 124 15.74 -18.70 -5.17
N ASP A 125 16.75 -18.73 -4.30
CA ASP A 125 16.56 -18.99 -2.87
C ASP A 125 15.71 -17.89 -2.21
N LEU A 126 15.97 -16.61 -2.55
CA LEU A 126 15.16 -15.48 -2.08
C LEU A 126 13.71 -15.58 -2.56
N LEU A 127 13.49 -15.92 -3.84
CA LEU A 127 12.14 -16.14 -4.37
C LEU A 127 11.38 -17.19 -3.55
N ARG A 128 12.01 -18.36 -3.31
CA ARG A 128 11.43 -19.45 -2.51
C ARG A 128 11.16 -19.02 -1.07
N MET A 129 12.04 -18.20 -0.48
CA MET A 129 11.87 -17.65 0.86
C MET A 129 10.62 -16.76 0.92
N TYR A 130 10.47 -15.80 0.00
CA TYR A 130 9.32 -14.89 -0.02
C TYR A 130 8.02 -15.62 -0.35
N GLN A 131 8.05 -16.65 -1.21
CA GLN A 131 6.89 -17.49 -1.50
C GLN A 131 6.37 -18.16 -0.22
N ARG A 132 7.25 -18.86 0.52
CA ARG A 132 6.87 -19.53 1.79
C ARG A 132 6.43 -18.54 2.86
N PHE A 133 7.08 -17.38 2.95
CA PHE A 133 6.68 -16.33 3.88
C PHE A 133 5.28 -15.79 3.58
N SER A 134 4.95 -15.64 2.30
CA SER A 134 3.63 -15.18 1.85
C SER A 134 2.56 -16.21 2.16
N GLU A 135 2.81 -17.51 1.89
CA GLU A 135 1.91 -18.61 2.26
C GLU A 135 1.63 -18.64 3.76
N THR A 136 2.67 -18.50 4.59
CA THR A 136 2.55 -18.50 6.06
C THR A 136 1.80 -17.25 6.57
N SER A 137 1.89 -16.14 5.84
CA SER A 137 1.19 -14.89 6.15
C SER A 137 -0.25 -14.86 5.61
N GLY A 138 -0.70 -15.92 4.92
CA GLY A 138 -2.04 -15.98 4.32
C GLY A 138 -2.21 -15.10 3.08
N TRP A 139 -1.11 -14.71 2.44
CA TRP A 139 -1.10 -13.89 1.23
C TRP A 139 -1.05 -14.74 -0.04
N THR A 140 -1.55 -14.18 -1.14
CA THR A 140 -1.46 -14.82 -2.46
C THR A 140 -0.18 -14.36 -3.16
N PHE A 141 0.62 -15.31 -3.64
CA PHE A 141 1.90 -15.07 -4.30
C PHE A 141 1.80 -15.41 -5.79
N GLU A 142 1.81 -14.40 -6.66
CA GLU A 142 1.64 -14.56 -8.10
C GLU A 142 2.90 -14.12 -8.84
N ILE A 143 3.53 -15.03 -9.57
CA ILE A 143 4.65 -14.70 -10.47
C ILE A 143 4.08 -14.00 -11.71
N ILE A 144 4.56 -12.80 -11.99
CA ILE A 144 4.15 -11.99 -13.14
C ILE A 144 5.12 -12.20 -14.31
N GLU A 145 6.41 -12.10 -14.02
CA GLU A 145 7.48 -12.35 -14.98
C GLU A 145 8.59 -13.16 -14.30
N GLU A 146 9.11 -14.15 -15.00
CA GLU A 146 10.22 -14.98 -14.53
C GLU A 146 11.16 -15.28 -15.69
N GLN A 147 12.44 -14.95 -15.51
CA GLN A 147 13.51 -15.27 -16.43
C GLN A 147 14.53 -16.16 -15.72
N LEU A 148 14.73 -17.36 -16.26
CA LEU A 148 15.65 -18.34 -15.70
C LEU A 148 17.06 -18.23 -16.33
N SER A 149 18.05 -18.59 -15.53
CA SER A 149 19.43 -18.84 -15.97
C SER A 149 19.59 -20.28 -16.46
N GLU A 150 20.69 -20.55 -17.16
CA GLU A 150 20.97 -21.88 -17.73
C GLU A 150 21.15 -22.96 -16.64
N LEU A 151 21.58 -22.57 -15.44
CA LEU A 151 21.79 -23.46 -14.30
C LEU A 151 20.57 -23.53 -13.36
N GLY A 152 19.41 -23.02 -13.77
CA GLY A 152 18.17 -23.09 -12.98
C GLY A 152 18.05 -22.06 -11.86
N GLY A 153 18.97 -21.10 -11.77
CA GLY A 153 18.80 -19.87 -11.00
C GLY A 153 17.92 -18.83 -11.73
N ILE A 154 17.69 -17.68 -11.13
CA ILE A 154 16.87 -16.59 -11.69
C ILE A 154 17.77 -15.48 -12.26
N LYS A 155 17.46 -14.96 -13.44
CA LYS A 155 18.04 -13.72 -14.00
C LYS A 155 17.24 -12.48 -13.62
N GLU A 156 15.93 -12.60 -13.61
CA GLU A 156 14.99 -11.55 -13.20
C GLU A 156 13.67 -12.22 -12.83
N VAL A 157 13.03 -11.76 -11.77
CA VAL A 157 11.67 -12.20 -11.43
C VAL A 157 10.91 -11.04 -10.84
N VAL A 158 9.65 -10.90 -11.28
CA VAL A 158 8.69 -9.94 -10.78
C VAL A 158 7.49 -10.71 -10.24
N VAL A 159 7.14 -10.44 -9.00
CA VAL A 159 6.07 -11.11 -8.26
C VAL A 159 5.09 -10.08 -7.75
N HIS A 160 3.80 -10.38 -7.89
CA HIS A 160 2.74 -9.68 -7.20
C HIS A 160 2.31 -10.46 -5.95
N VAL A 161 2.50 -9.86 -4.78
CA VAL A 161 2.05 -10.43 -3.50
C VAL A 161 0.80 -9.69 -3.04
N LYS A 162 -0.36 -10.36 -3.17
CA LYS A 162 -1.68 -9.81 -2.85
C LYS A 162 -2.08 -10.14 -1.42
N GLY A 163 -2.53 -9.13 -0.70
CA GLY A 163 -3.00 -9.27 0.68
C GLY A 163 -3.07 -7.92 1.38
N ASP A 164 -3.71 -7.91 2.54
CA ASP A 164 -3.76 -6.71 3.38
C ASP A 164 -2.41 -6.51 4.12
N GLY A 165 -1.90 -5.28 4.08
CA GLY A 165 -0.68 -4.89 4.80
C GLY A 165 0.62 -5.51 4.27
N VAL A 166 0.65 -6.01 3.03
CA VAL A 166 1.83 -6.66 2.45
C VAL A 166 3.00 -5.67 2.37
N PHE A 167 2.76 -4.50 1.78
CA PHE A 167 3.81 -3.50 1.60
C PHE A 167 4.37 -3.01 2.95
N ALA A 168 3.53 -2.76 3.95
CA ALA A 168 4.00 -2.35 5.29
C ALA A 168 5.03 -3.30 5.89
N LYS A 169 4.85 -4.61 5.67
CA LYS A 169 5.71 -5.65 6.24
C LYS A 169 6.97 -5.85 5.42
N LEU A 170 6.88 -5.76 4.08
CA LEU A 170 7.96 -6.06 3.16
C LEU A 170 8.78 -4.83 2.74
N LYS A 171 8.34 -3.59 3.01
CA LYS A 171 9.07 -2.37 2.60
C LYS A 171 10.52 -2.31 3.09
N TYR A 172 10.82 -2.97 4.21
CA TYR A 172 12.16 -3.05 4.80
C TYR A 172 13.07 -4.10 4.14
N GLU A 173 12.52 -4.94 3.27
CA GLU A 173 13.27 -5.96 2.51
C GLU A 173 13.93 -5.38 1.25
N SER A 174 13.57 -4.15 0.88
CA SER A 174 14.18 -3.45 -0.25
C SER A 174 15.65 -3.17 0.01
N GLY A 175 16.53 -3.66 -0.87
CA GLY A 175 17.96 -3.42 -0.79
C GLY A 175 18.80 -4.55 -1.36
N VAL A 176 20.07 -4.55 -0.99
CA VAL A 176 21.05 -5.56 -1.40
C VAL A 176 21.16 -6.64 -0.33
N HIS A 177 20.92 -7.88 -0.73
CA HIS A 177 21.06 -9.07 0.09
C HIS A 177 22.39 -9.75 -0.24
N ARG A 178 23.14 -10.14 0.79
CA ARG A 178 24.49 -10.74 0.64
C ARG A 178 24.48 -12.19 1.12
N VAL A 179 25.11 -13.07 0.34
CA VAL A 179 25.34 -14.47 0.71
C VAL A 179 26.83 -14.80 0.70
N GLN A 180 27.26 -15.62 1.66
CA GLN A 180 28.62 -16.17 1.72
C GLN A 180 28.53 -17.68 1.92
N ARG A 181 28.86 -18.45 0.87
CA ARG A 181 28.88 -19.92 0.91
C ARG A 181 29.85 -20.47 -0.12
N VAL A 182 30.08 -21.78 -0.10
CA VAL A 182 30.76 -22.49 -1.18
C VAL A 182 29.71 -22.70 -2.29
N PRO A 183 29.85 -22.07 -3.47
CA PRO A 183 28.88 -22.23 -4.56
C PRO A 183 28.80 -23.67 -5.05
N GLU A 184 27.63 -24.07 -5.56
CA GLU A 184 27.48 -25.36 -6.22
C GLU A 184 28.35 -25.46 -7.49
N THR A 185 28.69 -24.32 -8.08
CA THR A 185 29.55 -24.22 -9.27
C THR A 185 31.05 -24.24 -8.97
N GLU A 186 31.48 -24.22 -7.69
CA GLU A 186 32.89 -24.14 -7.31
C GLU A 186 33.46 -25.53 -6.95
N SER A 187 34.47 -25.98 -7.70
CA SER A 187 35.10 -27.29 -7.47
C SER A 187 36.15 -27.30 -6.33
N GLY A 188 36.63 -26.13 -5.91
CA GLY A 188 37.74 -25.99 -4.95
C GLY A 188 37.34 -25.85 -3.48
N GLY A 189 36.04 -25.89 -3.16
CA GLY A 189 35.56 -25.74 -1.78
C GLY A 189 35.76 -24.35 -1.17
N ARG A 190 36.00 -23.33 -2.01
CA ARG A 190 36.26 -21.95 -1.56
C ARG A 190 34.94 -21.21 -1.32
N VAL A 191 34.92 -20.40 -0.26
CA VAL A 191 33.77 -19.55 0.04
C VAL A 191 33.78 -18.34 -0.87
N HIS A 192 32.70 -18.12 -1.61
CA HIS A 192 32.48 -16.93 -2.42
C HIS A 192 31.48 -16.00 -1.73
N THR A 193 31.57 -14.71 -2.04
CA THR A 193 30.58 -13.71 -1.63
C THR A 193 29.80 -13.29 -2.87
N SER A 194 28.48 -13.46 -2.83
CA SER A 194 27.56 -13.05 -3.89
C SER A 194 26.47 -12.14 -3.32
N ALA A 195 25.74 -11.46 -4.19
CA ALA A 195 24.66 -10.56 -3.81
C ALA A 195 23.49 -10.61 -4.80
N ALA A 196 22.30 -10.27 -4.32
CA ALA A 196 21.10 -10.04 -5.12
C ALA A 196 20.39 -8.79 -4.59
N THR A 197 19.70 -8.08 -5.47
CA THR A 197 18.86 -6.93 -5.10
C THR A 197 17.41 -7.36 -5.04
N VAL A 198 16.71 -6.91 -4.00
CA VAL A 198 15.26 -7.00 -3.88
C VAL A 198 14.71 -5.58 -3.89
N ALA A 199 13.76 -5.29 -4.78
CA ALA A 199 13.00 -4.05 -4.76
C ALA A 199 11.54 -4.38 -4.40
N VAL A 200 11.00 -3.67 -3.42
CA VAL A 200 9.60 -3.80 -2.98
C VAL A 200 8.90 -2.49 -3.25
N LEU A 201 7.87 -2.54 -4.09
CA LEU A 201 7.06 -1.40 -4.49
C LEU A 201 5.61 -1.64 -4.05
N PRO A 202 4.88 -0.59 -3.61
CA PRO A 202 3.45 -0.75 -3.36
C PRO A 202 2.73 -0.97 -4.69
N GLU A 203 1.65 -1.75 -4.67
CA GLU A 203 0.72 -1.82 -5.80
C GLU A 203 0.24 -0.40 -6.16
N ALA A 204 0.38 -0.06 -7.44
CA ALA A 204 -0.10 1.22 -7.97
C ALA A 204 -1.63 1.22 -7.91
N GLU A 205 -2.22 2.32 -7.46
CA GLU A 205 -3.65 2.54 -7.71
C GLU A 205 -3.80 2.81 -9.20
N ASP A 206 -4.75 2.12 -9.84
CA ASP A 206 -5.26 2.59 -11.13
C ASP A 206 -5.77 4.01 -10.90
N VAL A 207 -5.01 4.98 -11.39
CA VAL A 207 -5.46 6.36 -11.40
C VAL A 207 -6.54 6.40 -12.45
N ASP A 208 -7.79 6.37 -12.01
CA ASP A 208 -8.93 6.57 -12.89
C ASP A 208 -8.91 8.05 -13.33
N ILE A 209 -8.13 8.33 -14.38
CA ILE A 209 -7.95 9.67 -14.92
C ILE A 209 -9.24 10.02 -15.65
N LYS A 210 -10.16 10.63 -14.92
CA LYS A 210 -11.36 11.20 -15.50
C LYS A 210 -10.96 12.41 -16.34
N ILE A 211 -10.98 12.23 -17.67
CA ILE A 211 -10.74 13.32 -18.60
C ILE A 211 -11.98 14.23 -18.61
N GLU A 212 -11.87 15.38 -17.96
CA GLU A 212 -12.94 16.38 -17.96
C GLU A 212 -13.06 17.01 -19.34
N GLN A 213 -14.27 17.03 -19.90
CA GLN A 213 -14.48 17.55 -21.26
C GLN A 213 -14.12 19.04 -21.40
N ASN A 214 -14.20 19.81 -20.31
CA ASN A 214 -13.86 21.22 -20.29
C ASN A 214 -12.34 21.48 -20.44
N ASP A 215 -11.52 20.48 -20.16
CA ASP A 215 -10.06 20.56 -20.30
C ASP A 215 -9.59 20.15 -21.70
N LEU A 216 -10.52 19.76 -22.58
CA LEU A 216 -10.23 19.36 -23.96
C LEU A 216 -10.64 20.45 -24.95
N ARG A 217 -9.68 20.90 -25.76
CA ARG A 217 -9.98 21.62 -26.99
C ARG A 217 -10.04 20.64 -28.14
N ILE A 218 -11.21 20.55 -28.79
CA ILE A 218 -11.43 19.67 -29.94
C ILE A 218 -11.52 20.53 -31.20
N ASP A 219 -10.51 20.42 -32.04
CA ASP A 219 -10.40 21.12 -33.31
C ASP A 219 -10.70 20.16 -34.47
N THR A 220 -11.63 20.52 -35.35
CA THR A 220 -11.97 19.74 -36.55
C THR A 220 -11.30 20.36 -37.77
N MET A 221 -10.62 19.54 -38.57
CA MET A 221 -9.86 20.00 -39.72
C MET A 221 -10.01 19.08 -40.93
N ARG A 222 -9.53 19.55 -42.07
CA ARG A 222 -9.45 18.74 -43.28
C ARG A 222 -8.38 17.67 -43.12
N SER A 223 -8.74 16.44 -43.46
CA SER A 223 -7.80 15.32 -43.48
C SER A 223 -6.74 15.54 -44.55
N SER A 224 -5.47 15.40 -44.21
CA SER A 224 -4.36 15.47 -45.17
C SER A 224 -4.05 14.05 -45.69
N GLY A 225 -4.32 13.78 -46.96
CA GLY A 225 -4.02 12.46 -47.56
C GLY A 225 -4.50 12.30 -49.01
N ALA A 226 -4.08 11.22 -49.66
CA ALA A 226 -4.48 10.88 -51.02
C ALA A 226 -5.94 10.39 -51.05
N GLY A 227 -6.88 11.34 -51.12
CA GLY A 227 -8.31 11.05 -51.24
C GLY A 227 -8.96 11.80 -52.39
N GLY A 228 -10.07 11.25 -52.90
CA GLY A 228 -10.87 11.87 -53.96
C GLY A 228 -11.52 13.19 -53.51
N GLN A 229 -12.42 13.74 -54.34
CA GLN A 229 -13.07 15.05 -54.12
C GLN A 229 -13.63 15.23 -52.70
N HIS A 230 -14.13 14.16 -52.07
CA HIS A 230 -14.68 14.15 -50.72
C HIS A 230 -13.68 14.54 -49.60
N VAL A 231 -12.38 14.26 -49.77
CA VAL A 231 -11.35 14.64 -48.77
C VAL A 231 -11.04 16.14 -48.81
N ASN A 232 -11.29 16.79 -49.95
CA ASN A 232 -11.07 18.23 -50.11
C ASN A 232 -12.25 19.08 -49.61
N THR A 233 -13.44 18.48 -49.45
CA THR A 233 -14.68 19.20 -49.08
C THR A 233 -15.16 18.92 -47.66
N THR A 234 -14.77 17.79 -47.05
CA THR A 234 -15.33 17.34 -45.77
C THR A 234 -14.29 17.42 -44.65
N ASP A 235 -14.62 18.15 -43.58
CA ASP A 235 -13.77 18.29 -42.38
C ASP A 235 -13.92 17.04 -41.48
N SER A 236 -13.21 15.97 -41.82
CA SER A 236 -13.32 14.69 -41.09
C SER A 236 -12.26 14.46 -40.02
N ALA A 237 -11.09 15.13 -40.08
CA ALA A 237 -10.02 14.92 -39.11
C ALA A 237 -10.32 15.64 -37.79
N VAL A 238 -9.97 15.00 -36.68
CA VAL A 238 -10.16 15.52 -35.33
C VAL A 238 -8.81 15.63 -34.63
N ARG A 239 -8.53 16.79 -34.06
CA ARG A 239 -7.40 17.05 -33.17
C ARG A 239 -7.94 17.36 -31.78
N ILE A 240 -7.47 16.63 -30.78
CA ILE A 240 -7.81 16.87 -29.37
C ILE A 240 -6.55 17.40 -28.68
N THR A 241 -6.69 18.54 -28.01
CA THR A 241 -5.63 19.11 -27.16
C THR A 241 -6.11 19.09 -25.72
N HIS A 242 -5.38 18.42 -24.84
CA HIS A 242 -5.60 18.56 -23.40
C HIS A 242 -4.93 19.86 -22.94
N ILE A 243 -5.72 20.86 -22.57
CA ILE A 243 -5.28 22.22 -22.27
C ILE A 243 -4.26 22.26 -21.11
N PRO A 244 -4.46 21.53 -19.99
CA PRO A 244 -3.53 21.57 -18.86
C PRO A 244 -2.16 20.95 -19.16
N SER A 245 -2.12 19.83 -19.89
CA SER A 245 -0.86 19.13 -20.18
C SER A 245 -0.20 19.54 -21.50
N GLY A 246 -0.94 20.20 -22.39
CA GLY A 246 -0.48 20.54 -23.74
C GLY A 246 -0.33 19.35 -24.69
N ILE A 247 -0.78 18.15 -24.29
CA ILE A 247 -0.75 16.95 -25.15
C ILE A 247 -1.74 17.13 -26.29
N VAL A 248 -1.29 16.84 -27.51
CA VAL A 248 -2.09 16.94 -28.73
C VAL A 248 -2.13 15.59 -29.43
N VAL A 249 -3.33 15.07 -29.64
CA VAL A 249 -3.60 13.85 -30.38
C VAL A 249 -4.41 14.19 -31.63
N THR A 250 -4.13 13.53 -32.75
CA THR A 250 -4.84 13.76 -34.01
C THR A 250 -5.21 12.43 -34.66
N SER A 251 -6.44 12.33 -35.18
CA SER A 251 -6.95 11.17 -35.92
C SER A 251 -7.68 11.60 -37.20
N SER A 252 -7.46 10.89 -38.31
CA SER A 252 -7.89 11.31 -39.65
C SER A 252 -8.43 10.16 -40.53
N GLU A 253 -9.41 9.42 -40.02
CA GLU A 253 -10.25 8.47 -40.76
C GLU A 253 -11.40 9.16 -41.52
N LYS A 254 -12.18 8.35 -42.26
CA LYS A 254 -13.33 8.79 -43.05
C LYS A 254 -14.46 9.42 -42.23
N SER A 255 -14.62 9.05 -40.95
CA SER A 255 -15.72 9.50 -40.08
C SER A 255 -15.20 10.33 -38.91
N GLN A 256 -15.76 11.52 -38.74
CA GLN A 256 -15.42 12.45 -37.66
C GLN A 256 -15.71 11.87 -36.27
N HIS A 257 -16.86 11.22 -36.07
CA HIS A 257 -17.22 10.61 -34.78
C HIS A 257 -16.22 9.54 -34.37
N ARG A 258 -15.84 8.69 -35.33
CA ARG A 258 -14.83 7.65 -35.12
C ARG A 258 -13.45 8.24 -34.82
N ASN A 259 -13.10 9.35 -35.46
CA ASN A 259 -11.84 10.05 -35.17
C ASN A 259 -11.81 10.65 -33.76
N ARG A 260 -12.94 11.17 -33.28
CA ARG A 260 -13.04 11.67 -31.90
C ARG A 260 -12.90 10.54 -30.88
N GLU A 261 -13.54 9.39 -31.10
CA GLU A 261 -13.42 8.22 -30.22
C GLU A 261 -11.98 7.70 -30.18
N ILE A 262 -11.35 7.52 -31.35
CA ILE A 262 -9.96 7.05 -31.44
C ILE A 262 -9.01 8.03 -30.76
N ALA A 263 -9.17 9.33 -31.01
CA ALA A 263 -8.32 10.35 -30.40
C ALA A 263 -8.51 10.50 -28.88
N MET A 264 -9.62 10.02 -28.31
CA MET A 264 -9.85 9.95 -26.86
C MET A 264 -9.30 8.68 -26.21
N GLN A 265 -9.06 7.62 -26.99
CA GLN A 265 -8.47 6.36 -26.52
C GLN A 265 -6.94 6.38 -26.46
N VAL A 266 -6.32 7.36 -27.11
CA VAL A 266 -4.85 7.54 -27.22
C VAL A 266 -4.43 8.65 -26.28
#